data_AF-A0A535TDF3-F1
#
_entry.id   AF-A0A535TDF3-F1
#
_cell.length_a   1.000
_cell.length_b   1.000
_cell.length_c   1.000
_cell.angle_alpha   90.00
_cell.angle_beta   90.00
_cell.angle_gamma   90.00
#
_symmetry.space_group_name_H-M   'P 1'
#
loop_
_entity.id
_entity.type
_entity.pdbx_description
1 polymer ?
#
loop_
_entity_poly.entity_id
_entity_poly.type
_entity_poly.pdbx_seq_one_letter_code
_entity_poly.pdbx_strand_id
1 'polypeptide(L)'
;MATVTRGTTAKLEELLGQDASNLLEHKCGTVPKSQLHLPGPDFVSRVWKDSDRSIQVLRNLQTLFDHGRLAGSGYLSILPVDQGIEHTAGASFAPNPIY
;
A
#
# COMPACT_ATOMS: atom_id res chain seq x y z
N MET A 1 -15.63 4.76 -12.13
CA MET A 1 -14.70 5.91 -12.18
C MET A 1 -14.77 6.60 -10.83
N ALA A 2 -13.90 6.23 -9.89
CA ALA A 2 -13.79 6.94 -8.62
C ALA A 2 -12.80 8.08 -8.83
N THR A 3 -13.31 9.29 -8.97
CA THR A 3 -12.50 10.50 -9.07
C THR A 3 -11.82 10.68 -7.72
N VAL A 4 -10.50 10.57 -7.65
CA VAL A 4 -9.75 10.98 -6.47
C VAL A 4 -9.90 12.49 -6.37
N THR A 5 -10.80 12.95 -5.50
CA THR A 5 -10.90 14.36 -5.16
C THR A 5 -9.60 14.73 -4.44
N ARG A 6 -8.62 15.25 -5.18
CA ARG A 6 -7.41 15.84 -4.58
C ARG A 6 -7.86 17.03 -3.74
N GLY A 7 -8.03 16.83 -2.44
CA GLY A 7 -8.16 17.94 -1.49
C GLY A 7 -6.93 18.84 -1.60
N THR A 8 -7.13 20.15 -1.52
CA THR A 8 -6.02 21.09 -1.38
C THR A 8 -5.37 20.93 0.00
N THR A 9 -4.07 21.19 0.10
CA THR A 9 -3.32 21.09 1.37
C THR A 9 -3.99 21.91 2.49
N ALA A 10 -4.53 23.09 2.17
CA ALA A 10 -5.27 23.93 3.10
C ALA A 10 -6.48 23.23 3.74
N LYS A 11 -7.19 22.38 2.99
CA LYS A 11 -8.33 21.62 3.53
C LYS A 11 -7.89 20.49 4.45
N LEU A 12 -6.70 19.92 4.23
CA LEU A 12 -6.12 18.94 5.14
C LEU A 12 -5.66 19.59 6.44
N GLU A 13 -5.03 20.76 6.35
CA GLU A 13 -4.62 21.53 7.53
C GLU A 13 -5.82 21.94 8.38
N GLU A 14 -6.93 22.37 7.77
CA GLU A 14 -8.19 22.66 8.47
C GLU A 14 -8.73 21.44 9.22
N LEU A 15 -8.75 20.27 8.59
CA LEU A 15 -9.24 19.03 9.20
C LEU A 15 -8.35 18.54 10.35
N LEU A 16 -7.04 18.75 10.23
CA LEU A 16 -6.05 18.33 11.23
C LEU A 16 -5.89 19.34 12.37
N GLY A 17 -6.33 20.59 12.17
CA GLY A 17 -6.33 21.62 13.19
C GLY A 17 -4.96 21.83 13.82
N GLN A 18 -4.89 21.68 15.15
CA GLN A 18 -3.67 21.92 15.92
C GLN A 18 -2.55 20.89 15.65
N ASP A 19 -2.91 19.68 15.19
CA ASP A 19 -1.94 18.61 14.91
C ASP A 19 -1.31 18.72 13.51
N ALA A 20 -1.82 19.63 12.67
CA ALA A 20 -1.44 19.73 11.27
C ALA A 20 0.08 19.87 11.07
N SER A 21 0.72 20.80 11.79
CA SER A 21 2.18 21.01 11.68
C SER A 21 2.96 19.77 12.13
N ASN A 22 2.59 19.17 13.27
CA ASN A 22 3.30 18.00 13.78
C ASN A 22 3.19 16.81 12.81
N LEU A 23 2.01 16.53 12.25
CA LEU A 23 1.78 15.37 11.39
C LEU A 23 2.31 15.55 9.96
N LEU A 24 2.07 16.72 9.35
CA LEU A 24 2.41 16.96 7.94
C LEU A 24 3.89 17.29 7.73
N GLU A 25 4.55 17.89 8.73
CA GLU A 25 5.95 18.30 8.64
C GLU A 25 6.91 17.29 9.28
N HIS A 26 6.38 16.21 9.88
CA HIS A 26 7.19 15.17 10.51
C HIS A 26 8.21 14.58 9.53
N LYS A 27 9.48 14.58 9.95
CA LYS A 27 10.56 13.87 9.26
C LYS A 27 11.10 12.79 10.20
N CYS A 28 10.98 11.53 9.78
CA CYS A 28 11.55 10.41 10.53
C CYS A 28 13.08 10.53 10.57
N GLY A 29 13.64 10.71 11.76
CA GLY A 29 15.09 10.70 11.99
C GLY A 29 15.67 9.32 12.33
N THR A 30 14.82 8.35 12.67
CA THR A 30 15.26 7.05 13.21
C THR A 30 15.73 6.08 12.13
N VAL A 31 15.07 6.07 10.96
CA VAL A 31 15.41 5.18 9.83
C VAL A 31 15.76 6.03 8.61
N PRO A 32 17.01 6.00 8.14
CA PRO A 32 17.41 6.73 6.95
C PRO A 32 16.64 6.26 5.72
N LYS A 33 16.13 7.21 4.91
CA LYS A 33 15.41 6.90 3.67
C LYS A 33 16.22 6.03 2.70
N SER A 34 17.55 6.14 2.72
CA SER A 34 18.46 5.34 1.89
C SER A 34 18.47 3.85 2.22
N GLN A 35 17.98 3.45 3.40
CA GLN A 35 17.86 2.04 3.78
C GLN A 35 16.57 1.39 3.26
N LEU A 36 15.67 2.17 2.66
CA LEU A 36 14.38 1.67 2.19
C LEU A 36 14.45 1.23 0.72
N HIS A 37 14.03 0.00 0.45
CA HIS A 37 13.76 -0.46 -0.91
C HIS A 37 12.37 0.00 -1.34
N LEU A 38 12.29 1.22 -1.87
CA LEU A 38 11.02 1.79 -2.29
C LEU A 38 10.49 1.13 -3.57
N PRO A 39 9.17 0.94 -3.68
CA PRO A 39 8.50 0.54 -4.92
C PRO A 39 8.81 1.50 -6.07
N GLY A 40 8.89 0.95 -7.27
CA GLY A 40 9.05 1.70 -8.50
C GLY A 40 8.83 0.81 -9.74
N PRO A 41 8.86 1.39 -10.95
CA PRO A 41 8.71 0.62 -12.19
C PRO A 41 9.75 -0.50 -12.36
N ASP A 42 10.90 -0.37 -11.71
CA ASP A 42 12.02 -1.30 -11.73
C ASP A 42 12.05 -2.25 -10.52
N PHE A 43 10.99 -2.31 -9.70
CA PHE A 43 11.04 -2.98 -8.39
C PHE A 43 11.44 -4.46 -8.47
N VAL A 44 10.93 -5.20 -9.46
CA VAL A 44 11.29 -6.63 -9.64
C VAL A 44 12.74 -6.80 -10.04
N SER A 45 13.25 -6.00 -10.98
CA SER A 45 14.63 -6.09 -11.46
C SER A 45 15.65 -5.56 -10.46
N ARG A 46 15.29 -4.55 -9.67
CA ARG A 46 16.16 -3.92 -8.65
C ARG A 46 16.15 -4.64 -7.31
N VAL A 47 15.01 -5.17 -6.86
CA VAL A 47 14.86 -5.72 -5.50
C VAL A 47 14.74 -7.25 -5.51
N TRP A 48 13.97 -7.83 -6.43
CA TRP A 48 13.68 -9.27 -6.40
C TRP A 48 14.67 -10.13 -7.21
N LYS A 49 15.33 -9.55 -8.22
CA LYS A 49 16.22 -10.26 -9.15
C LYS A 49 17.33 -11.06 -8.45
N ASP A 50 17.92 -10.51 -7.40
CA ASP A 50 19.04 -11.12 -6.67
C ASP A 50 18.58 -12.00 -5.48
N SER A 51 17.28 -12.34 -5.42
CA SER A 51 16.76 -13.29 -4.43
C SER A 51 16.92 -14.75 -4.88
N ASP A 52 16.58 -15.68 -3.98
CA ASP A 52 16.55 -17.13 -4.22
C ASP A 52 15.36 -17.61 -5.08
N ARG A 53 14.54 -16.69 -5.59
CA ARG A 53 13.35 -17.01 -6.41
C ARG A 53 13.75 -17.52 -7.78
N SER A 54 13.06 -18.56 -8.24
CA SER A 54 13.23 -19.03 -9.60
C SER A 54 12.78 -17.97 -10.63
N ILE A 55 13.31 -18.09 -11.85
CA ILE A 55 12.92 -17.21 -12.97
C ILE A 55 11.41 -17.21 -13.19
N GLN A 56 10.75 -18.36 -12.99
CA GLN A 56 9.30 -18.46 -13.13
C GLN A 56 8.55 -17.62 -12.08
N VAL A 57 9.04 -17.59 -10.84
CA VAL A 57 8.48 -16.75 -9.77
C VAL A 57 8.71 -15.27 -10.08
N LEU A 58 9.92 -14.89 -10.51
CA LEU A 58 10.23 -13.51 -10.89
C LEU A 58 9.33 -13.01 -12.03
N ARG A 59 9.10 -13.85 -13.05
CA ARG A 59 8.18 -13.54 -14.15
C ARG A 59 6.75 -13.36 -13.65
N ASN A 60 6.26 -14.23 -12.76
CA ASN A 60 4.92 -14.12 -12.20
C ASN A 60 4.78 -12.84 -11.35
N LEU A 61 5.80 -12.49 -10.57
CA LEU A 61 5.83 -11.21 -9.84
C LEU A 61 5.75 -10.03 -10.80
N GLN A 62 6.54 -10.01 -11.88
CA GLN A 62 6.47 -8.97 -12.90
C GLN A 62 5.06 -8.83 -13.47
N THR A 63 4.41 -9.96 -13.81
CA THR A 63 3.02 -9.94 -14.30
C THR A 63 2.06 -9.31 -13.29
N LEU A 64 2.22 -9.57 -11.98
CA LEU A 64 1.38 -8.96 -10.95
C LEU A 64 1.61 -7.44 -10.84
N PHE A 65 2.87 -7.00 -10.82
CA PHE A 65 3.23 -5.57 -10.70
C PHE A 65 2.92 -4.75 -11.96
N ASP A 66 2.77 -5.40 -13.13
CA ASP A 66 2.41 -4.75 -14.39
C ASP A 66 0.90 -4.81 -14.68
N HIS A 67 0.08 -5.31 -13.76
CA HIS A 67 -1.35 -5.48 -13.97
C HIS A 67 -2.20 -4.43 -13.22
N GLY A 68 -3.37 -4.12 -13.80
CA GLY A 68 -4.39 -3.29 -13.16
C GLY A 68 -4.04 -1.81 -13.06
N ARG A 69 -4.66 -1.12 -12.11
CA ARG A 69 -4.56 0.35 -11.97
C ARG A 69 -3.21 0.85 -11.45
N LEU A 70 -2.45 -0.03 -10.80
CA LEU A 70 -1.14 0.29 -10.23
C LEU A 70 0.02 -0.22 -11.10
N ALA A 71 -0.28 -0.72 -12.30
CA ALA A 71 0.71 -1.24 -13.24
C ALA A 71 1.90 -0.29 -13.42
N GLY A 72 3.12 -0.81 -13.30
CA GLY A 72 4.35 -0.05 -13.49
C GLY A 72 4.67 0.95 -12.37
N SER A 73 3.86 1.06 -11.32
CA SER A 73 4.19 1.91 -10.15
C SER A 73 5.12 1.20 -9.15
N GLY A 74 5.24 -0.12 -9.25
CA GLY A 74 5.87 -0.98 -8.25
C GLY A 74 4.99 -1.25 -7.02
N TYR A 75 3.84 -0.60 -6.88
CA TYR A 75 2.86 -0.90 -5.84
C TYR A 75 1.92 -2.01 -6.27
N LEU A 76 1.60 -2.91 -5.33
CA LEU A 76 0.64 -3.98 -5.54
C LEU A 76 -0.47 -3.86 -4.49
N SER A 77 -1.72 -3.92 -4.95
CA SER A 77 -2.90 -3.90 -4.09
C SER A 77 -3.56 -5.27 -4.13
N ILE A 78 -3.46 -6.02 -3.04
CA ILE A 78 -4.13 -7.32 -2.88
C ILE A 78 -5.29 -7.12 -1.91
N LEU A 79 -6.49 -7.53 -2.32
CA LEU A 79 -7.63 -7.62 -1.44
C LEU A 79 -7.69 -9.06 -0.88
N PRO A 80 -7.37 -9.30 0.40
CA PRO A 80 -7.56 -10.61 1.00
C PRO A 80 -9.06 -10.87 1.14
N VAL A 81 -9.54 -12.00 0.62
CA VAL A 81 -10.96 -12.42 0.63
C VAL A 81 -11.17 -13.80 1.26
N ASP A 82 -10.11 -14.36 1.83
CA ASP A 82 -10.05 -15.65 2.53
C ASP A 82 -10.51 -15.59 3.99
N GLN A 83 -10.81 -14.39 4.50
CA GLN A 83 -11.26 -14.15 5.87
C GLN A 83 -12.44 -15.03 6.32
N GLY A 84 -13.35 -15.41 5.41
CA GLY A 84 -14.47 -16.29 5.74
C GLY A 84 -14.06 -17.73 6.06
N ILE A 85 -12.90 -18.19 5.58
CA ILE A 85 -12.33 -19.50 5.91
C ILE A 85 -11.51 -19.39 7.20
N GLU A 86 -10.74 -18.31 7.37
CA GLU A 86 -9.86 -18.10 8.54
C GLU A 86 -10.65 -17.78 9.82
N HIS A 87 -11.80 -17.10 9.70
CA HIS A 87 -12.59 -16.63 10.85
C HIS A 87 -14.05 -17.11 10.86
N THR A 88 -14.44 -17.99 9.93
CA THR A 88 -15.81 -18.52 9.81
C THR A 88 -16.85 -17.37 9.73
N ALA A 89 -18.14 -17.66 9.93
CA ALA A 89 -19.24 -16.69 9.90
C ALA A 89 -19.10 -15.53 10.91
N GLY A 90 -18.24 -15.62 11.92
CA GLY A 90 -18.08 -14.57 12.94
C GLY A 90 -17.61 -13.23 12.37
N ALA A 91 -16.76 -13.24 11.35
CA ALA A 91 -16.24 -12.00 10.74
C ALA A 91 -17.25 -11.30 9.81
N SER A 92 -18.21 -12.05 9.24
CA SER A 92 -19.19 -11.51 8.28
C SER A 92 -20.56 -11.20 8.91
N PHE A 93 -20.86 -11.77 10.08
CA PHE A 93 -22.16 -11.65 10.75
C PHE A 93 -22.08 -11.15 12.20
N ALA A 94 -20.90 -10.71 12.67
CA ALA A 94 -20.83 -9.99 13.95
C ALA A 94 -21.75 -8.76 13.89
N PRO A 95 -22.61 -8.55 14.91
CA PRO A 95 -23.38 -7.31 15.02
C PRO A 95 -22.42 -6.14 14.98
N ASN A 96 -22.74 -5.13 14.17
CA ASN A 96 -21.96 -3.89 14.14
C ASN A 96 -22.00 -3.30 15.56
N PRO A 97 -20.86 -3.11 16.25
CA PRO A 97 -20.82 -2.69 17.66
C PRO A 97 -21.38 -1.28 17.93
N ILE A 98 -21.75 -0.54 16.88
CA ILE A 98 -22.48 0.73 16.96
C ILE A 98 -23.99 0.53 17.18
N TYR A 99 -24.53 -0.67 16.93
CA TYR A 99 -25.94 -1.04 17.09
C TYR A 99 -26.13 -2.15 18.13
#